data_AF-A0A352SZC9-F1
#
_entry.id   AF-A0A352SZC9-F1
#
_cell.length_a   1.000
_cell.length_b   1.000
_cell.length_c   1.000
_cell.angle_alpha   90.00
_cell.angle_beta   90.00
_cell.angle_gamma   90.00
#
_symmetry.space_group_name_H-M   'P 1'
#
loop_
_entity.id
_entity.type
_entity.pdbx_description
1 polymer ?
#
loop_
_entity_poly.entity_id
_entity_poly.type
_entity_poly.pdbx_seq_one_letter_code
_entity_poly.pdbx_strand_id
1 'polypeptide(L)' 'MSDITERLAMLFNTNEGKTFTFNLEDPRPDLTTKEVEDNMNAFIDLNLGSKFSLSGIKGANVIVTTKQKLI' A
#
# COMPACT_ATOMS: atom_id res chain seq x y z
N MET A 1 24.95 -2.95 11.15
CA MET A 1 23.97 -3.45 10.17
C MET A 1 22.93 -2.36 10.02
N SER A 2 22.65 -1.94 8.78
CA SER A 2 21.53 -1.03 8.52
C SER A 2 20.28 -1.89 8.45
N ASP A 3 19.26 -1.60 9.26
CA ASP A 3 17.98 -2.29 9.14
C ASP A 3 17.23 -1.65 7.98
N ILE A 4 17.16 -2.36 6.84
CA ILE A 4 16.34 -1.98 5.71
C ILE A 4 14.96 -2.59 5.94
N THR A 5 13.93 -1.74 5.99
CA THR A 5 12.53 -2.17 6.01
C THR A 5 11.86 -1.68 4.75
N GLU A 6 11.33 -2.61 3.97
CA GLU A 6 10.54 -2.31 2.78
C GLU A 6 9.05 -2.44 3.11
N ARG A 7 8.25 -1.53 2.59
CA ARG A 7 6.79 -1.63 2.69
C ARG A 7 6.13 -1.19 1.40
N LEU A 8 5.07 -1.86 0.99
CA LEU A 8 4.21 -1.43 -0.09
C LEU A 8 3.04 -0.62 0.49
N ALA A 9 2.99 0.66 0.18
CA ALA A 9 1.88 1.54 0.51
C ALA A 9 0.89 1.57 -0.65
N MET A 10 -0.30 1.02 -0.43
CA MET A 10 -1.43 1.03 -1.35
C MET A 10 -2.39 2.15 -0.95
N LEU A 11 -2.63 3.11 -1.83
CA LEU A 11 -3.44 4.29 -1.59
C LEU A 11 -4.76 4.17 -2.35
N PHE A 12 -5.85 4.39 -1.64
CA PHE A 12 -7.21 4.33 -2.14
C PHE A 12 -7.91 5.67 -1.93
N ASN A 13 -8.73 6.06 -2.88
CA ASN A 13 -9.66 7.17 -2.71
C ASN A 13 -10.87 6.66 -1.92
N THR A 14 -11.42 7.50 -1.05
CA THR A 14 -12.71 7.23 -0.39
C THR A 14 -13.81 8.11 -0.97
N ASN A 15 -15.07 7.69 -0.83
CA ASN A 15 -16.25 8.48 -1.21
C ASN A 15 -16.36 9.80 -0.41
N GLU A 16 -15.64 9.93 0.72
CA GLU A 16 -15.56 11.17 1.50
C GLU A 16 -14.48 12.15 1.00
N GLY A 17 -13.80 11.83 -0.11
CA GLY A 17 -12.68 12.63 -0.63
C GLY A 17 -11.40 12.51 0.19
N LYS A 18 -11.30 11.51 1.08
CA LYS A 18 -10.09 11.21 1.85
C LYS A 18 -9.24 10.17 1.13
N THR A 19 -8.03 9.97 1.63
CA THR A 19 -7.14 8.89 1.19
C THR A 19 -7.02 7.85 2.29
N PHE A 20 -7.35 6.61 1.96
CA PHE A 20 -7.08 5.45 2.79
C PHE A 20 -5.77 4.83 2.32
N THR A 21 -4.85 4.55 3.25
CA THR A 21 -3.56 3.94 2.95
C THR A 21 -3.46 2.61 3.67
N PHE A 22 -3.26 1.54 2.91
CA PHE A 22 -2.90 0.23 3.43
C PHE A 22 -1.40 0.01 3.26
N ASN A 23 -0.72 -0.37 4.34
CA ASN A 23 0.70 -0.68 4.30
C ASN A 23 0.88 -2.18 4.43
N LEU A 24 1.55 -2.78 3.46
CA LEU A 24 2.04 -4.15 3.52
C LEU A 24 3.53 -4.12 3.88
N GLU A 25 3.88 -4.68 5.04
CA GLU A 25 5.28 -4.85 5.44
C GLU A 25 5.90 -6.04 4.69
N ASP A 26 7.19 -5.93 4.39
CA ASP A 26 7.98 -6.95 3.68
C ASP A 26 7.32 -7.45 2.39
N PRO A 27 7.03 -6.53 1.42
CA PRO A 27 6.45 -6.91 0.14
C PRO A 27 7.38 -7.87 -0.60
N ARG A 28 6.79 -8.80 -1.37
CA ARG A 28 7.60 -9.70 -2.22
C ARG A 28 8.43 -8.87 -3.22
N PRO A 29 9.72 -9.19 -3.41
CA PRO A 29 10.63 -8.38 -4.22
C PRO A 29 10.31 -8.40 -5.72
N ASP A 30 9.51 -9.36 -6.18
CA ASP A 30 9.12 -9.56 -7.57
C ASP A 30 7.70 -9.05 -7.89
N LEU A 31 7.10 -8.24 -7.00
CA LEU A 31 5.78 -7.67 -7.21
C LEU A 31 5.74 -6.78 -8.46
N THR A 32 4.92 -7.18 -9.42
CA THR A 32 4.67 -6.39 -10.62
C THR A 32 3.62 -5.32 -10.36
N THR A 33 3.67 -4.22 -11.13
CA THR A 33 2.63 -3.17 -11.08
C THR A 33 1.23 -3.75 -11.27
N LYS A 34 1.09 -4.71 -12.19
CA LYS A 34 -0.19 -5.36 -12.49
C LYS A 34 -0.71 -6.18 -11.33
N GLU A 35 0.13 -6.96 -10.65
CA GLU A 35 -0.31 -7.72 -9.47
C GLU A 35 -0.75 -6.79 -8.33
N VAL A 36 -0.04 -5.68 -8.12
CA VAL A 36 -0.43 -4.70 -7.11
C VAL A 36 -1.78 -4.09 -7.46
N GLU A 37 -1.98 -3.68 -8.71
CA GLU A 37 -3.24 -3.13 -9.18
C GLU A 37 -4.40 -4.13 -9.11
N ASP A 38 -4.19 -5.37 -9.54
CA ASP A 38 -5.19 -6.44 -9.50
C ASP A 38 -5.60 -6.73 -8.04
N ASN A 39 -4.66 -6.77 -7.10
CA ASN A 39 -4.95 -6.94 -5.67
C ASN A 39 -5.64 -5.72 -5.05
N MET A 40 -5.26 -4.51 -5.46
CA MET A 40 -5.94 -3.29 -4.99
C MET A 40 -7.39 -3.23 -5.48
N ASN A 41 -7.66 -3.63 -6.72
CA ASN A 41 -9.03 -3.74 -7.23
C ASN A 41 -9.82 -4.80 -6.44
N ALA A 42 -9.23 -5.98 -6.22
CA ALA A 42 -9.85 -7.00 -5.37
C ALA A 42 -10.13 -6.50 -3.94
N PHE A 43 -9.26 -5.67 -3.37
CA PHE A 43 -9.46 -5.06 -2.05
C PHE A 43 -10.69 -4.15 -2.00
N ILE A 44 -10.93 -3.39 -3.08
CA ILE A 44 -12.11 -2.53 -3.25
C ILE A 44 -13.35 -3.41 -3.43
N ASP A 45 -13.30 -4.40 -4.33
CA ASP A 45 -14.41 -5.28 -4.67
C ASP A 45 -14.90 -6.11 -3.47
N LEU A 46 -13.96 -6.59 -2.66
CA LEU A 46 -14.26 -7.31 -1.42
C LEU A 46 -14.78 -6.38 -0.31
N ASN A 47 -14.84 -5.07 -0.56
CA ASN A 47 -15.24 -4.05 0.40
C ASN A 47 -14.52 -4.22 1.75
N LEU A 48 -13.25 -4.63 1.71
CA LEU A 48 -12.42 -4.82 2.92
C LEU A 48 -12.21 -3.49 3.66
N GLY A 49 -12.36 -2.39 2.94
CA GLY A 49 -12.51 -1.05 3.47
C GLY A 49 -13.92 -0.72 3.95
N SER A 50 -14.78 -1.65 4.39
CA SER A 50 -16.20 -1.36 4.73
C SER A 50 -16.44 -0.19 5.70
N LYS A 51 -15.44 0.21 6.51
CA LYS A 51 -15.45 1.44 7.32
C LYS A 51 -15.14 2.73 6.54
N PHE A 52 -14.40 2.61 5.45
CA PHE A 52 -13.92 3.67 4.58
C PHE A 52 -14.43 3.36 3.17
N SER A 53 -15.62 3.81 2.81
CA SER A 53 -16.21 3.55 1.48
C SER A 53 -15.23 3.89 0.37
N LEU A 54 -14.58 2.89 -0.22
CA LEU A 54 -13.52 3.07 -1.20
C LEU A 54 -14.16 3.39 -2.55
N SER A 55 -13.64 4.41 -3.23
CA SER A 55 -14.15 4.92 -4.50
C SER A 55 -13.25 4.59 -5.69
N GLY A 56 -12.02 4.11 -5.42
CA GLY A 56 -11.07 3.73 -6.46
C GLY A 56 -9.63 3.70 -5.97
N ILE A 57 -8.74 3.29 -6.87
CA ILE A 57 -7.30 3.32 -6.66
C ILE A 57 -6.78 4.75 -6.81
N LYS A 58 -5.95 5.19 -5.86
CA LYS A 58 -5.18 6.45 -5.98
C LYS A 58 -3.76 6.19 -6.46
N GLY A 59 -3.17 5.07 -6.07
CA GLY A 59 -1.86 4.61 -6.52
C GLY A 59 -1.19 3.68 -5.51
N ALA A 60 0.00 3.20 -5.85
CA ALA A 60 0.80 2.38 -4.95
C ALA A 60 2.27 2.80 -5.01
N ASN A 61 2.97 2.76 -3.87
CA ASN A 61 4.37 3.12 -3.77
C ASN A 61 5.12 2.13 -2.87
N VAL A 62 6.33 1.75 -3.26
CA VAL A 62 7.25 1.03 -2.38
C VAL A 62 8.04 2.06 -1.58
N ILE A 63 7.99 1.95 -0.26
CA ILE A 63 8.72 2.79 0.68
C ILE A 63 9.84 1.95 1.28
N VAL A 64 11.08 2.32 0.97
CA VAL A 64 12.29 1.72 1.55
C VAL A 64 12.77 2.62 2.69
N THR A 65 12.79 2.08 3.91
CA THR A 65 13.31 2.78 5.09
C THR A 65 14.65 2.18 5.48
N THR A 66 15.71 2.97 5.36
CA THR A 66 17.05 2.58 5.82
C THR A 66 17.29 3.18 7.20
N LYS A 67 17.27 2.36 8.26
CA LYS A 67 17.69 2.82 9.59
C LYS A 67 19.21 2.73 9.66
N GLN A 68 19.87 3.88 9.63
CA GLN A 68 21.27 3.98 10.00
C GLN A 68 21.37 4.31 11.48
N LYS A 69 22.24 3.60 12.20
CA LYS A 69 22.63 3.98 13.55
C LYS A 69 23.38 5.30 13.46
N LEU A 70 22.75 6.38 13.90
CA LEU A 70 23.43 7.65 14.12
C LEU A 70 24.24 7.48 15.41
N ILE A 71 25.55 7.26 15.22
CA ILE A 71 26.67 7.28 16.19
C ILE A 71 26.29 7.07 17.66
#